data_AF-A0A7G8G223-F1
#
_entry.id   AF-A0A7G8G223-F1
#
_cell.length_a   1.000
_cell.length_b   1.000
_cell.length_c   1.000
_cell.angle_alpha   90.00
_cell.angle_beta   90.00
_cell.angle_gamma   90.00
#
_symmetry.space_group_name_H-M   'P 1'
#
loop_
_entity.id
_entity.type
_entity.pdbx_description
1 polymer ?
#
loop_
_entity_poly.entity_id
_entity_poly.type
_entity_poly.pdbx_seq_one_letter_code
_entity_poly.pdbx_strand_id
1 'polypeptide(L)'
;MSVDAASECRLRNDRQSYFSITRSLVQAQFKLDDRELSRRLWQEVADRDLDVSRIINLLYGCWFHQDEDEMIEVDNRHLSLLVD
;
A
#
# COMPACT_ATOMS: atom_id res chain seq x y z
N MET A 1 28.56 -1.00 -2.40
CA MET A 1 27.26 -1.31 -1.76
C MET A 1 27.08 -2.81 -1.83
N SER A 2 26.82 -3.47 -0.69
CA SER A 2 26.53 -4.91 -0.66
C SER A 2 25.19 -5.19 -1.34
N VAL A 3 25.07 -6.38 -1.94
CA VAL A 3 23.84 -6.84 -2.61
C VAL A 3 22.62 -6.89 -1.68
N ASP A 4 22.84 -7.07 -0.38
CA ASP A 4 21.80 -7.07 0.65
C ASP A 4 21.21 -5.68 0.89
N ALA A 5 22.06 -4.66 1.05
CA ALA A 5 21.60 -3.28 1.31
C ALA A 5 20.78 -2.71 0.13
N ALA A 6 21.13 -3.08 -1.11
CA ALA A 6 20.37 -2.67 -2.29
C ALA A 6 19.01 -3.38 -2.39
N SER A 7 18.93 -4.64 -1.96
CA SER A 7 17.69 -5.43 -1.99
C SER A 7 16.72 -4.99 -0.89
N GLU A 8 17.21 -4.76 0.32
CA GLU A 8 16.43 -4.19 1.42
C GLU A 8 15.90 -2.78 1.09
N CYS A 9 16.72 -1.95 0.44
CA CYS A 9 16.29 -0.63 -0.02
C CYS A 9 15.15 -0.71 -1.06
N ARG A 10 15.23 -1.67 -2.00
CA ARG A 10 14.16 -1.91 -2.99
C ARG A 10 12.88 -2.37 -2.33
N LEU A 11 12.94 -3.32 -1.40
CA LEU A 11 11.76 -3.80 -0.67
C LEU A 11 11.11 -2.69 0.17
N ARG A 12 11.92 -1.86 0.84
CA ARG A 12 11.41 -0.71 1.59
C ARG A 12 10.76 0.34 0.68
N ASN A 13 11.37 0.61 -0.47
CA ASN A 13 10.83 1.55 -1.45
C ASN A 13 9.51 1.04 -2.07
N ASP A 14 9.45 -0.26 -2.33
CA ASP A 14 8.23 -0.94 -2.80
C ASP A 14 7.11 -0.80 -1.77
N ARG A 15 7.33 -1.21 -0.52
CA ARG A 15 6.34 -1.08 0.57
C ARG A 15 5.85 0.36 0.76
N GLN A 16 6.76 1.33 0.75
CA GLN A 16 6.39 2.74 0.90
C GLN A 16 5.43 3.21 -0.20
N SER A 17 5.57 2.68 -1.41
CA SER A 17 4.67 2.98 -2.52
C SER A 17 3.24 2.51 -2.24
N TYR A 18 3.07 1.29 -1.74
CA TYR A 18 1.77 0.76 -1.32
C TYR A 18 1.14 1.59 -0.21
N PHE A 19 1.93 1.97 0.80
CA PHE A 19 1.41 2.73 1.94
C PHE A 19 0.99 4.14 1.52
N SER A 20 1.81 4.80 0.70
CA SER A 20 1.51 6.13 0.20
C SER A 20 0.22 6.15 -0.62
N ILE A 21 0.05 5.22 -1.57
CA ILE A 21 -1.14 5.21 -2.42
C ILE A 21 -2.40 4.80 -1.64
N THR A 22 -2.27 3.87 -0.68
CA THR A 22 -3.36 3.48 0.22
C THR A 22 -3.84 4.68 1.04
N ARG A 23 -2.94 5.44 1.65
CA ARG A 23 -3.30 6.66 2.43
C ARG A 23 -4.04 7.68 1.56
N SER A 24 -3.58 7.89 0.33
CA SER A 24 -4.25 8.78 -0.63
C SER A 24 -5.65 8.27 -1.00
N LEU A 25 -5.80 6.96 -1.22
CA LEU A 25 -7.10 6.33 -1.51
C LEU A 25 -8.06 6.45 -0.32
N VAL A 26 -7.60 6.22 0.91
CA VAL A 26 -8.39 6.42 2.14
C VAL A 26 -8.88 7.86 2.26
N GLN A 27 -7.99 8.83 2.01
CA GLN A 27 -8.35 10.24 2.06
C GLN A 27 -9.43 10.57 1.00
N ALA A 28 -9.23 10.11 -0.23
CA ALA A 28 -10.15 10.36 -1.34
C ALA A 28 -11.51 9.67 -1.14
N GLN A 29 -11.52 8.37 -0.86
CA GLN A 29 -12.75 7.57 -0.79
C GLN A 29 -13.51 7.75 0.51
N PHE A 30 -12.83 7.66 1.66
CA PHE A 30 -13.50 7.55 2.96
C PHE A 30 -13.70 8.89 3.65
N LYS A 31 -12.84 9.88 3.39
CA LYS A 31 -12.94 11.19 4.04
C LYS A 31 -13.57 12.27 3.17
N LEU A 32 -13.30 12.25 1.86
CA LEU A 32 -13.74 13.30 0.94
C LEU A 32 -14.88 12.88 0.01
N ASP A 33 -15.15 11.57 -0.14
CA ASP A 33 -16.02 11.01 -1.21
C ASP A 33 -15.66 11.56 -2.61
N ASP A 34 -14.36 11.81 -2.85
CA ASP A 34 -13.85 12.32 -4.12
C ASP A 34 -13.65 11.17 -5.10
N ARG A 35 -14.70 10.91 -5.87
CA ARG A 35 -14.74 9.81 -6.84
C ARG A 35 -13.76 9.98 -7.98
N GLU A 36 -13.52 11.21 -8.44
CA GLU A 36 -12.60 11.45 -9.55
C GLU A 36 -11.15 11.28 -9.10
N LEU A 37 -10.80 11.81 -7.91
CA LEU A 37 -9.49 11.57 -7.33
C LEU A 37 -9.27 10.08 -7.06
N SER A 38 -10.27 9.38 -6.49
CA SER A 38 -10.17 7.94 -6.28
C SER A 38 -9.95 7.19 -7.60
N ARG A 39 -10.65 7.55 -8.67
CA ARG A 39 -10.48 6.93 -9.99
C ARG A 39 -9.06 7.15 -10.52
N ARG A 40 -8.52 8.37 -10.39
CA ARG A 40 -7.15 8.70 -10.81
C ARG A 40 -6.09 7.94 -10.01
N LEU A 41 -6.29 7.79 -8.71
CA LEU A 41 -5.38 7.02 -7.86
C LEU A 41 -5.40 5.53 -8.22
N TRP A 42 -6.56 4.95 -8.53
CA TRP A 42 -6.62 3.57 -9.04
C TRP A 42 -5.99 3.41 -10.42
N GLN A 43 -6.06 4.44 -11.28
CA GLN A 43 -5.30 4.43 -12.53
C GLN A 43 -3.79 4.43 -12.25
N GLU A 44 -3.32 5.23 -11.29
CA GLU A 44 -1.91 5.23 -10.88
C GLU A 44 -1.45 3.85 -10.35
N VAL A 45 -2.31 3.16 -9.59
CA VAL A 45 -2.05 1.77 -9.15
C VAL A 45 -1.79 0.86 -10.35
N ALA A 46 -2.62 0.95 -11.39
CA ALA A 46 -2.47 0.15 -12.60
C ALA A 46 -1.23 0.56 -13.42
N ASP A 47 -1.00 1.86 -13.59
CA ASP A 47 0.14 2.38 -14.36
C ASP A 47 1.50 2.01 -13.74
N ARG A 48 1.52 1.81 -12.41
CA ARG A 48 2.71 1.41 -11.63
C ARG A 48 2.82 -0.09 -11.39
N ASP A 49 1.89 -0.88 -11.92
CA ASP A 49 1.82 -2.34 -11.74
C ASP A 49 1.82 -2.75 -10.25
N LEU A 50 1.11 -1.99 -9.42
CA LEU A 50 0.97 -2.31 -7.99
C LEU A 50 -0.11 -3.37 -7.78
N ASP A 51 0.14 -4.31 -6.86
CA ASP A 51 -0.80 -5.38 -6.51
C ASP A 51 -2.07 -4.81 -5.86
N VAL A 52 -3.16 -4.92 -6.60
CA VAL A 52 -4.50 -4.50 -6.18
C VAL A 52 -4.95 -5.25 -4.91
N SER A 53 -4.62 -6.53 -4.77
CA SER A 53 -5.01 -7.35 -3.61
C SER A 53 -4.35 -6.82 -2.34
N ARG A 54 -3.06 -6.48 -2.42
CA ARG A 54 -2.30 -5.87 -1.32
C ARG A 54 -2.88 -4.51 -0.94
N ILE A 55 -3.25 -3.67 -1.90
CA ILE A 55 -3.89 -2.37 -1.64
C ILE A 55 -5.27 -2.55 -1.00
N ILE A 56 -6.11 -3.46 -1.49
CA ILE A 56 -7.43 -3.76 -0.91
C ILE A 56 -7.27 -4.23 0.54
N ASN A 57 -6.30 -5.12 0.80
CA ASN A 57 -6.00 -5.57 2.16
C ASN A 57 -5.61 -4.40 3.08
N LEU A 58 -4.77 -3.48 2.62
CA LEU A 58 -4.40 -2.30 3.40
C LEU A 58 -5.58 -1.33 3.58
N LEU A 59 -6.44 -1.16 2.58
CA LEU A 59 -7.60 -0.27 2.65
C LEU A 59 -8.60 -0.71 3.72
N TYR A 60 -8.90 -2.00 3.79
CA TYR A 60 -9.98 -2.53 4.64
C TYR A 60 -9.49 -3.31 5.87
N GLY A 61 -8.23 -3.73 5.89
CA GLY A 61 -7.61 -4.47 6.99
C GLY A 61 -6.84 -3.60 7.98
N CYS A 62 -6.52 -2.35 7.62
CA CYS A 62 -5.91 -1.38 8.52
C CYS A 62 -6.97 -0.44 9.12
N TRP A 63 -6.90 -0.27 10.42
CA TRP A 63 -7.74 0.58 11.25
C TRP A 63 -7.25 2.03 11.29
N PHE A 64 -5.93 2.27 11.42
CA PHE A 64 -5.33 3.60 11.32
C PHE A 64 -4.20 3.68 10.30
N HIS A 65 -4.49 4.14 9.08
CA HIS A 65 -3.48 4.28 8.02
C HIS A 65 -2.38 5.31 8.31
N GLN A 66 -2.48 6.12 9.37
CA GLN A 66 -1.41 7.04 9.80
C GLN A 66 -0.41 6.39 10.74
N ASP A 67 -0.77 5.26 11.36
CA ASP A 67 0.14 4.45 12.15
C ASP A 67 0.96 3.58 11.19
N GLU A 68 2.27 3.76 11.21
CA GLU A 68 3.17 3.02 10.33
C GLU A 68 3.38 1.58 10.79
N ASP A 69 3.43 1.33 12.10
CA ASP A 69 3.62 -0.02 12.65
C ASP A 69 2.39 -0.88 12.35
N GLU A 70 1.19 -0.30 12.46
CA GLU A 70 -0.05 -0.98 12.11
C GLU A 70 -0.12 -1.34 10.63
N MET A 71 0.23 -0.39 9.74
CA MET A 71 0.31 -0.63 8.30
C MET A 71 1.30 -1.76 7.97
N ILE A 72 2.45 -1.80 8.66
CA ILE A 72 3.46 -2.88 8.52
C ILE A 72 2.89 -4.22 8.96
N GLU A 73 2.20 -4.26 10.10
CA GLU A 73 1.62 -5.51 10.62
C GLU A 73 0.59 -6.09 9.65
N VAL A 74 -0.33 -5.26 9.16
CA VAL A 74 -1.38 -5.65 8.20
C VAL A 74 -0.77 -6.11 6.87
N ASP A 75 0.27 -5.43 6.38
CA ASP A 75 1.00 -5.80 5.18
C ASP A 75 1.71 -7.15 5.33
N ASN A 76 2.45 -7.34 6.42
CA ASN A 76 3.19 -8.57 6.68
C ASN A 76 2.24 -9.77 6.83
N ARG A 77 1.11 -9.58 7.52
CA ARG A 77 0.08 -10.62 7.67
C ARG A 77 -0.46 -11.07 6.32
N HIS A 78 -0.71 -10.13 5.41
CA HIS A 78 -1.15 -10.44 4.05
C HIS A 78 -0.08 -11.18 3.25
N LEU A 79 1.16 -10.68 3.29
CA LEU A 79 2.27 -11.31 2.57
C LEU A 79 2.55 -12.73 3.08
N SER A 80 2.38 -13.00 4.38
CA SER A 80 2.54 -14.36 4.92
C SER A 80 1.51 -15.36 4.41
N LEU A 81 0.31 -14.90 4.00
CA LEU A 81 -0.73 -15.77 3.44
C LEU A 81 -0.45 -16.17 1.99
N LEU A 82 0.49 -15.49 1.32
CA LEU A 82 0.86 -15.75 -0.08
C LEU A 82 2.04 -16.71 -0.23
N VAL A 83 2.64 -17.15 0.88
CA VAL A 83 3.87 -17.98 0.91
C VAL A 83 3.58 -19.46 1.23
N ASP A 84 2.30 -19.84 1.37
CA ASP A 84 1.85 -21.23 1.53
C ASP A 84 1.55 -21.93 0.19
#